data_AF-A0A3P7IIB5-F1
#
_entry.id   AF-A0A3P7IIB5-F1
#
_cell.length_a   1.000
_cell.length_b   1.000
_cell.length_c   1.000
_cell.angle_alpha   90.00
_cell.angle_beta   90.00
_cell.angle_gamma   90.00
#
_symmetry.space_group_name_H-M   'P 1'
#
loop_
_entity.id
_entity.type
_entity.pdbx_description
1 polymer ?
#
loop_
_entity_poly.entity_id
_entity_poly.type
_entity_poly.pdbx_seq_one_letter_code
_entity_poly.pdbx_strand_id
1 'polypeptide(L)'
;MCQSGYKIPYEEDKLWGDATYELPNDEKLIRQEILKNGPVVATFIVYTDFFYYKEGIYTHTAGKKEGSHAVKVIGWGTENGVDYWLLANSFNTDWGEDGGYFRFLRGKDHCGIESKMVAGTMKV
;
A
#
# COMPACT_ATOMS: atom_id res chain seq x y z
N MET A 1 -27.89 -2.35 -0.51
CA MET A 1 -28.44 -3.26 -1.55
C MET A 1 -28.36 -4.67 -0.99
N CYS A 2 -29.47 -5.39 -0.84
CA CYS A 2 -29.45 -6.79 -0.38
C CYS A 2 -29.29 -7.73 -1.59
N GLN A 3 -28.38 -8.70 -1.52
CA GLN A 3 -28.15 -9.66 -2.61
C GLN A 3 -29.17 -10.80 -2.50
N SER A 4 -30.15 -10.83 -3.41
CA SER A 4 -31.14 -11.92 -3.47
C SER A 4 -30.43 -13.27 -3.71
N GLY A 5 -30.78 -14.28 -2.91
CA GLY A 5 -30.16 -15.61 -2.98
C GLY A 5 -28.84 -15.78 -2.20
N TYR A 6 -28.42 -14.78 -1.42
CA TYR A 6 -27.29 -14.94 -0.49
C TYR A 6 -27.66 -15.94 0.61
N LYS A 7 -26.87 -17.01 0.73
CA LYS A 7 -27.21 -18.18 1.55
C LYS A 7 -26.74 -18.07 3.00
N ILE A 8 -25.78 -17.18 3.28
CA ILE A 8 -25.13 -17.07 4.58
C ILE A 8 -25.95 -16.08 5.43
N PRO A 9 -26.44 -16.47 6.61
CA PRO A 9 -27.08 -15.55 7.54
C PRO A 9 -26.13 -14.41 7.94
N TYR A 10 -26.65 -13.20 8.10
CA TYR A 10 -25.84 -12.01 8.44
C TYR A 10 -24.89 -12.22 9.64
N GLU A 11 -25.33 -12.95 10.68
CA GLU A 11 -24.52 -13.21 11.87
C GLU A 11 -23.32 -14.11 11.60
N GLU A 12 -23.40 -14.99 10.59
CA GLU A 12 -22.33 -15.88 10.15
C GLU A 12 -21.41 -15.24 9.10
N ASP A 13 -21.84 -14.13 8.51
CA ASP A 13 -21.10 -13.39 7.46
C ASP A 13 -20.19 -12.28 8.03
N LYS A 14 -20.06 -12.20 9.36
CA LYS A 14 -19.22 -11.20 10.02
C LYS A 14 -17.77 -11.66 10.04
N LEU A 15 -16.89 -10.90 9.38
CA LEU A 15 -15.45 -11.08 9.45
C LEU A 15 -14.85 -10.15 10.50
N TRP A 16 -13.98 -10.68 11.36
CA TRP A 16 -13.37 -9.94 12.46
C TRP A 16 -11.84 -9.99 12.37
N GLY A 17 -11.20 -8.84 12.63
CA GLY A 17 -9.77 -8.80 12.93
C GLY A 17 -9.50 -9.38 14.32
N ASP A 18 -8.35 -10.02 14.48
CA ASP A 18 -7.86 -10.55 15.74
C ASP A 18 -6.91 -9.54 16.42
N ALA A 19 -5.88 -9.10 15.70
CA ALA A 19 -4.92 -8.11 16.18
C ALA A 19 -4.50 -7.14 15.07
N THR A 20 -4.05 -5.96 15.48
CA THR A 20 -3.38 -4.97 14.61
C THR A 20 -2.01 -4.63 15.19
N TYR A 21 -1.05 -4.34 14.33
CA TYR A 21 0.31 -4.00 14.73
C TYR A 21 0.98 -3.08 13.71
N GLU A 22 1.89 -2.25 14.23
CA GLU A 22 2.78 -1.42 13.41
C GLU A 22 4.03 -2.22 13.07
N LEU A 23 4.49 -2.08 11.83
CA LEU A 23 5.75 -2.66 11.40
C LEU A 23 6.89 -1.70 11.75
N PRO A 24 8.04 -2.22 12.20
CA PRO A 24 9.21 -1.39 12.39
C PRO A 24 9.64 -0.79 11.05
N ASN A 25 10.27 0.40 11.11
CA ASN A 25 10.91 1.03 9.96
C ASN A 25 12.20 0.27 9.59
N ASP A 26 12.02 -0.96 9.11
CA ASP A 26 13.04 -1.88 8.65
C ASP A 26 12.51 -2.56 7.38
N GLU A 27 13.09 -2.19 6.24
CA GLU A 27 12.70 -2.66 4.92
C GLU A 27 12.64 -4.20 4.83
N LYS A 28 13.58 -4.90 5.49
CA LYS A 28 13.66 -6.36 5.45
C LYS A 28 12.50 -6.98 6.23
N LEU A 29 12.16 -6.43 7.39
CA LEU A 29 11.03 -6.91 8.19
C LEU A 29 9.70 -6.64 7.49
N ILE A 30 9.54 -5.47 6.85
CA ILE A 30 8.36 -5.16 6.04
C ILE A 30 8.19 -6.17 4.90
N ARG A 31 9.27 -6.49 4.17
CA ARG A 31 9.22 -7.51 3.10
C ARG A 31 8.89 -8.90 3.63
N GLN A 32 9.42 -9.27 4.79
CA GLN A 32 9.10 -10.54 5.43
C GLN A 32 7.62 -10.63 5.82
N GLU A 33 7.05 -9.54 6.31
CA GLU A 33 5.62 -9.46 6.62
C GLU A 33 4.78 -9.70 5.35
N ILE A 34 5.07 -8.93 4.29
CA ILE A 34 4.32 -9.04 3.03
C ILE A 34 4.45 -10.45 2.43
N LEU A 35 5.63 -11.08 2.52
CA LEU A 35 5.84 -12.43 2.03
C LEU A 35 5.03 -13.49 2.78
N LYS A 36 4.91 -13.34 4.11
CA LYS A 36 4.32 -14.37 4.98
C LYS A 36 2.81 -14.21 5.15
N ASN A 37 2.37 -12.97 5.31
CA ASN A 37 1.01 -12.66 5.75
C ASN A 37 0.21 -11.85 4.71
N GLY A 38 0.87 -11.39 3.64
CA GLY A 38 0.22 -10.69 2.54
C GLY A 38 0.28 -9.16 2.66
N PRO A 39 -0.51 -8.43 1.85
CA PRO A 39 -0.39 -6.98 1.73
C PRO A 39 -0.55 -6.20 3.04
N VAL A 40 0.19 -5.10 3.14
CA VAL A 40 0.18 -4.20 4.31
C VAL A 40 -0.29 -2.80 3.90
N VAL A 41 -0.71 -1.99 4.87
CA VAL A 41 -1.08 -0.59 4.63
C VAL A 41 0.12 0.30 4.95
N ALA A 42 0.49 1.19 4.04
CA ALA A 42 1.51 2.20 4.26
C ALA A 42 0.91 3.61 4.16
N THR A 43 1.45 4.55 4.92
CA THR A 43 1.13 5.98 4.78
C THR A 43 2.38 6.75 4.41
N PHE A 44 2.28 7.65 3.43
CA PHE A 44 3.39 8.52 3.03
C PHE A 44 2.92 9.96 2.81
N ILE A 45 3.87 10.89 2.76
CA ILE A 45 3.62 12.30 2.47
C ILE A 45 3.42 12.47 0.96
N VAL A 46 2.29 13.04 0.57
CA VAL A 46 1.99 13.35 -0.84
C VAL A 46 2.48 14.76 -1.17
N TYR A 47 3.13 14.87 -2.32
CA TYR A 47 3.53 16.12 -2.94
C TYR A 47 2.76 16.34 -4.24
N THR A 48 2.70 17.58 -4.72
CA THR A 48 1.91 17.95 -5.92
C THR A 48 2.28 17.12 -7.15
N ASP A 49 3.56 16.77 -7.33
CA ASP A 49 4.05 15.97 -8.46
C ASP A 49 3.49 14.54 -8.48
N PHE A 50 3.15 13.94 -7.33
CA PHE A 50 2.57 12.60 -7.25
C PHE A 50 1.26 12.47 -8.02
N PHE A 51 0.42 13.51 -8.03
CA PHE A 51 -0.86 13.45 -8.75
C PHE A 51 -0.69 13.27 -10.27
N TYR A 52 0.46 13.67 -10.80
CA TYR A 52 0.79 13.57 -12.22
C TYR A 52 1.59 12.31 -12.58
N TYR A 53 1.83 11.42 -11.61
CA TYR A 53 2.50 10.15 -11.86
C TYR A 53 1.78 9.34 -12.96
N LYS A 54 2.57 8.76 -13.87
CA LYS A 54 2.09 7.91 -14.97
C LYS A 54 2.79 6.57 -14.99
N GLU A 55 4.12 6.57 -14.89
CA GLU A 55 4.93 5.35 -14.94
C GLU A 55 6.29 5.55 -14.27
N GLY A 56 7.00 4.44 -14.06
CA GLY A 56 8.34 4.37 -13.48
C GLY A 56 8.33 4.29 -11.95
N ILE A 57 9.52 4.45 -11.34
CA ILE A 57 9.65 4.45 -9.87
C ILE A 57 9.51 5.89 -9.38
N TYR A 58 8.39 6.20 -8.74
CA TYR A 58 8.12 7.52 -8.21
C TYR A 58 9.21 7.92 -7.20
N THR A 59 9.83 9.06 -7.49
CA THR A 59 10.70 9.81 -6.60
C THR A 59 10.23 11.26 -6.65
N HIS A 60 10.02 11.87 -5.48
CA HIS A 60 9.56 13.25 -5.40
C HIS A 60 10.69 14.16 -5.89
N THR A 61 10.38 15.09 -6.78
CA THR A 61 11.36 16.02 -7.38
C THR A 61 10.93 17.48 -7.30
N ALA A 62 9.63 17.77 -7.26
CA ALA A 62 9.12 19.14 -7.27
C ALA A 62 7.70 19.23 -6.71
N GLY A 63 7.26 20.44 -6.38
CA GLY A 63 5.92 20.69 -5.86
C GLY A 63 5.86 20.77 -4.35
N LYS A 64 4.74 21.26 -3.83
CA LYS A 64 4.54 21.49 -2.40
C LYS A 64 3.97 20.23 -1.75
N LYS A 65 4.08 20.15 -0.43
CA LYS A 65 3.41 19.13 0.36
C LYS A 65 1.90 19.37 0.31
N GLU A 66 1.15 18.33 -0.06
CA GLU A 66 -0.32 18.37 -0.20
C GLU A 66 -1.02 17.63 0.95
N GLY A 67 -0.32 16.71 1.62
CA GLY A 67 -0.86 16.00 2.78
C GLY A 67 -0.20 14.67 3.03
N SER A 68 -0.98 13.71 3.53
CA SER A 68 -0.61 12.31 3.70
C SER A 68 -1.64 11.42 3.03
N HIS A 69 -1.20 10.29 2.47
CA HIS A 69 -2.09 9.33 1.81
C HIS A 69 -1.74 7.91 2.21
N ALA A 70 -2.78 7.08 2.36
CA ALA A 70 -2.67 5.67 2.74
C ALA A 70 -2.89 4.78 1.52
N VAL A 71 -2.04 3.77 1.38
CA VAL A 71 -1.99 2.89 0.20
C VAL A 71 -1.70 1.45 0.61
N LYS A 72 -2.02 0.51 -0.28
CA LYS A 72 -1.80 -0.93 -0.05
C LYS A 72 -0.50 -1.36 -0.72
N VAL A 73 0.48 -1.79 0.07
CA VAL A 73 1.74 -2.37 -0.43
C VAL A 73 1.51 -3.85 -0.70
N ILE A 74 1.69 -4.28 -1.95
CA ILE A 74 1.41 -5.66 -2.37
C ILE A 74 2.67 -6.44 -2.75
N GLY A 75 3.81 -5.77 -2.87
CA GLY A 75 5.07 -6.41 -3.23
C GLY A 75 6.21 -5.41 -3.37
N TRP A 76 7.31 -5.88 -3.92
CA TRP A 76 8.53 -5.11 -4.17
C TRP A 76 9.30 -5.71 -5.35
N GLY A 77 10.24 -4.96 -5.89
CA GLY A 77 11.14 -5.43 -6.93
C GLY A 77 12.34 -4.52 -7.10
N THR A 78 13.10 -4.78 -8.15
CA THR A 78 14.25 -3.98 -8.57
C THR A 78 14.17 -3.80 -10.07
N GLU A 79 14.25 -2.56 -10.54
CA GLU A 79 14.31 -2.23 -11.96
C GLU A 79 15.53 -1.34 -12.22
N ASN A 80 16.40 -1.73 -13.15
CA ASN A 80 17.60 -0.98 -13.52
C ASN A 80 18.49 -0.60 -12.32
N GLY A 81 18.58 -1.48 -11.31
CA GLY A 81 19.34 -1.24 -10.09
C GLY A 81 18.66 -0.34 -9.05
N VAL A 82 17.42 0.09 -9.31
CA VAL A 82 16.61 0.87 -8.36
C VAL A 82 15.56 -0.03 -7.73
N ASP A 83 15.60 -0.05 -6.41
CA ASP A 83 14.69 -0.81 -5.57
C ASP A 83 13.35 -0.09 -5.40
N TYR A 84 12.24 -0.82 -5.58
CA TYR A 84 10.90 -0.25 -5.46
C TYR A 84 9.94 -1.11 -4.62
N TRP A 85 8.94 -0.45 -4.06
CA TRP A 85 7.69 -1.01 -3.56
C TRP A 85 6.65 -1.01 -4.67
N LEU A 86 5.86 -2.08 -4.79
CA LEU A 86 4.69 -2.14 -5.67
C LEU A 86 3.44 -1.88 -4.84
N LEU A 87 2.68 -0.84 -5.19
CA LEU A 87 1.54 -0.39 -4.43
C LEU A 87 0.29 -0.27 -5.28
N ALA A 88 -0.85 -0.59 -4.68
CA ALA A 88 -2.16 -0.31 -5.25
C ALA A 88 -2.69 1.01 -4.67
N ASN A 89 -3.00 1.96 -5.54
CA ASN A 89 -3.66 3.19 -5.17
C ASN A 89 -5.20 3.02 -5.16
N SER A 90 -5.90 4.05 -4.68
CA SER A 90 -7.36 4.11 -4.59
C SER A 90 -7.96 5.23 -5.43
N PHE A 91 -7.24 5.70 -6.47
CA PHE A 91 -7.66 6.77 -7.38
C PHE A 91 -8.21 6.25 -8.71
N ASN A 92 -8.89 5.11 -8.66
CA ASN A 92 -9.44 4.39 -9.82
C ASN A 92 -8.34 3.84 -10.76
N THR A 93 -8.75 3.06 -11.76
CA THR A 93 -7.83 2.30 -12.62
C THR A 93 -7.20 3.11 -13.74
N ASP A 94 -7.66 4.34 -13.98
CA ASP A 94 -7.16 5.26 -15.00
C ASP A 94 -5.96 6.13 -14.52
N TRP A 95 -5.58 5.96 -13.25
CA TRP A 95 -4.42 6.63 -12.66
C TRP A 95 -3.21 5.68 -12.59
N GLY A 96 -2.00 6.21 -12.80
CA GLY A 96 -0.76 5.45 -12.70
C GLY A 96 -0.62 4.31 -13.71
N GLU A 97 -0.03 3.21 -13.26
CA GLU A 97 0.31 2.03 -14.04
C GLU A 97 -0.74 0.93 -13.90
N ASP A 98 -0.96 0.15 -14.96
CA ASP A 98 -1.63 -1.17 -14.94
C ASP A 98 -2.92 -1.29 -14.11
N GLY A 99 -3.77 -0.26 -14.15
CA GLY A 99 -5.05 -0.29 -13.44
C GLY A 99 -5.01 0.28 -12.02
N GLY A 100 -4.24 1.34 -11.77
CA GLY A 100 -4.22 2.04 -10.48
C GLY A 100 -3.02 1.74 -9.60
N TYR A 101 -2.02 1.02 -10.12
CA TYR A 101 -0.79 0.71 -9.40
C TYR A 101 0.27 1.78 -9.62
N PHE A 102 1.28 1.74 -8.76
CA PHE A 102 2.47 2.56 -8.93
C PHE A 102 3.65 1.90 -8.22
N ARG A 103 4.84 2.24 -8.71
CA ARG A 103 6.10 1.85 -8.11
C ARG A 103 6.71 3.03 -7.37
N PHE A 104 7.23 2.78 -6.18
CA PHE A 104 7.70 3.83 -5.27
C PHE A 104 9.06 3.48 -4.70
N LEU A 105 9.96 4.46 -4.56
CA LEU A 105 11.33 4.23 -4.11
C LEU A 105 11.37 3.50 -2.74
N ARG A 106 12.11 2.38 -2.68
CA ARG A 106 12.25 1.51 -1.50
C ARG A 106 13.65 1.63 -0.86
N GLY A 107 13.72 1.40 0.45
CA GLY A 107 14.96 1.27 1.23
C GLY A 107 15.59 2.61 1.59
N LYS A 108 14.80 3.68 1.52
CA LYS A 108 15.22 5.07 1.77
C LYS A 108 14.24 5.84 2.65
N ASP A 109 13.18 5.18 3.12
CA ASP A 109 12.03 5.82 3.78
C ASP A 109 11.54 7.06 3.02
N HIS A 110 11.49 6.95 1.68
CA HIS A 110 11.17 8.07 0.81
C HIS A 110 9.76 8.58 1.13
N CYS A 111 9.61 9.89 1.31
CA CYS A 111 8.37 10.52 1.79
C CYS A 111 7.80 9.91 3.09
N GLY A 112 8.60 9.21 3.90
CA GLY A 112 8.18 8.56 5.15
C GLY A 112 7.36 7.28 4.98
N ILE A 113 7.41 6.63 3.81
CA ILE A 113 6.56 5.48 3.49
C ILE A 113 6.83 4.23 4.35
N GLU A 114 8.07 4.04 4.79
CA GLU A 114 8.50 2.89 5.63
C GLU A 114 8.32 3.19 7.12
N SER A 115 8.18 4.47 7.48
CA SER A 115 7.93 4.92 8.86
C SER A 115 6.52 4.62 9.39
N LYS A 116 5.52 4.39 8.52
CA LYS A 116 4.12 4.20 8.93
C LYS A 116 3.45 3.07 8.16
N MET A 117 3.93 1.85 8.38
CA MET A 117 3.31 0.64 7.86
C MET A 117 2.59 -0.14 8.96
N VAL A 118 1.39 -0.62 8.68
CA VAL A 118 0.54 -1.37 9.61
C VAL A 118 -0.06 -2.60 8.96
N ALA A 119 -0.24 -3.64 9.75
CA ALA A 119 -0.85 -4.91 9.36
C ALA A 119 -1.73 -5.45 10.49
N GLY A 120 -2.37 -6.58 10.23
CA GLY A 120 -3.23 -7.24 11.20
C GLY A 120 -3.53 -8.68 10.81
N THR A 121 -3.98 -9.47 11.78
CA THR A 121 -4.42 -10.84 11.58
C THR A 121 -5.94 -10.92 11.62
N MET A 122 -6.51 -11.89 10.91
CA MET A 122 -7.93 -12.19 10.96
C MET A 122 -8.20 -13.22 12.06
N LYS A 123 -9.35 -13.10 12.72
CA LYS A 123 -9.85 -14.13 13.61
C LYS A 123 -10.36 -15.28 12.74
N VAL A 124 -9.68 -16.42 12.81
CA VAL A 124 -9.99 -17.64 12.05
C VAL A 124 -10.87 -18.57 12.87
#